data_AF-A0A0D0CRN9-F1
#
_entry.id   AF-A0A0D0CRN9-F1
#
_cell.length_a   1.000
_cell.length_b   1.000
_cell.length_c   1.000
_cell.angle_alpha   90.00
_cell.angle_beta   90.00
_cell.angle_gamma   90.00
#
_symmetry.space_group_name_H-M   'P 1'
#
loop_
_entity.id
_entity.type
_entity.pdbx_description
1 polymer ?
#
loop_
_entity_poly.entity_id
_entity_poly.type
_entity_poly.pdbx_seq_one_letter_code
_entity_poly.pdbx_strand_id
1 'polypeptide(L)'
;MLSNTASADTPTCPTLISPSNFQIWKLRIMAKLWREKVLGMALGTDTCPITSLSIPGTTTAVPRAHGIIQDSIRNALLLKTEMYTTAKDLFDALLSIHQVSSLASAFYIFQQLFNSAWSRGSAISEYITSLCTLEAHLTRMKFMVNTRLLTFVLLNSLPKTLEWNMFTSSIINTVEDSKLTFDTGNPHHLGGGVPQSFRILGLRPQGLQQVLCSSTQLRRLV
;
A
#
# COMPACT_ATOMS: atom_id res chain seq x y z
N MET A 1 46.26 -20.35 -0.28
CA MET A 1 44.98 -20.52 -0.98
C MET A 1 43.88 -20.45 0.07
N LEU A 2 43.32 -19.25 0.29
CA LEU A 2 42.21 -19.03 1.23
C LEU A 2 40.90 -19.31 0.50
N SER A 3 40.26 -20.43 0.84
CA SER A 3 38.95 -20.79 0.31
C SER A 3 37.87 -19.98 1.02
N ASN A 4 37.34 -18.95 0.37
CA ASN A 4 36.11 -18.29 0.78
C ASN A 4 34.92 -19.14 0.32
N THR A 5 34.41 -20.02 1.19
CA THR A 5 33.07 -20.57 1.02
C THR A 5 32.09 -19.48 1.46
N ALA A 6 31.59 -18.71 0.49
CA ALA A 6 30.43 -17.86 0.72
C ALA A 6 29.25 -18.76 1.08
N SER A 7 28.91 -18.78 2.38
CA SER A 7 27.63 -19.34 2.85
C SER A 7 26.54 -18.53 2.17
N ALA A 8 25.85 -19.13 1.20
CA ALA A 8 24.72 -18.50 0.58
C ALA A 8 23.64 -18.30 1.66
N ASP A 9 23.50 -17.07 2.14
CA ASP A 9 22.45 -16.65 3.07
C ASP A 9 21.12 -17.09 2.48
N THR A 10 20.62 -18.23 2.95
CA THR A 10 19.33 -18.75 2.54
C THR A 10 18.34 -17.80 3.19
N PRO A 11 17.59 -16.98 2.42
CA PRO A 11 16.75 -15.95 3.01
C PRO A 11 15.70 -16.64 3.86
N THR A 12 15.87 -16.55 5.18
CA THR A 12 14.93 -17.10 6.14
C THR A 12 13.57 -16.48 5.88
N CYS A 13 12.53 -17.31 5.81
CA CYS A 13 11.16 -16.79 5.73
C CYS A 13 10.93 -15.92 6.97
N PRO A 14 10.54 -14.64 6.80
CA PRO A 14 10.21 -13.80 7.93
C PRO A 14 9.03 -14.41 8.68
N THR A 15 8.90 -14.16 9.98
CA THR A 15 7.70 -14.56 10.72
C THR A 15 6.54 -13.64 10.35
N LEU A 16 5.36 -14.20 10.08
CA LEU A 16 4.13 -13.43 9.90
C LEU A 16 3.66 -12.85 11.24
N ILE A 17 3.66 -11.52 11.33
CA ILE A 17 3.39 -10.80 12.58
C ILE A 17 2.12 -9.96 12.47
N SER A 18 1.93 -9.29 11.34
CA SER A 18 0.90 -8.29 11.13
C SER A 18 0.52 -8.15 9.65
N PRO A 19 -0.60 -7.48 9.31
CA PRO A 19 -0.96 -7.21 7.93
C PRO A 19 0.13 -6.49 7.12
N SER A 20 0.95 -5.65 7.77
CA SER A 20 2.01 -4.87 7.14
C SER A 20 3.12 -5.73 6.49
N ASN A 21 3.45 -6.90 7.04
CA ASN A 21 4.48 -7.78 6.49
C ASN A 21 3.91 -8.98 5.73
N PHE A 22 2.58 -9.09 5.63
CA PHE A 22 1.90 -10.22 4.98
C PHE A 22 2.30 -10.42 3.52
N GLN A 23 2.43 -9.35 2.72
CA GLN A 23 2.78 -9.49 1.30
C GLN A 23 4.20 -10.02 1.10
N ILE A 24 5.16 -9.50 1.88
CA ILE A 24 6.55 -9.97 1.84
C ILE A 24 6.65 -11.40 2.35
N TRP A 25 5.93 -11.71 3.43
CA TRP A 25 5.81 -13.07 3.96
C TRP A 25 5.25 -14.04 2.90
N LYS A 26 4.14 -13.69 2.25
CA LYS A 26 3.47 -14.49 1.23
C LYS A 26 4.42 -14.84 0.08
N LEU A 27 5.17 -13.87 -0.44
CA LEU A 27 6.14 -14.10 -1.50
C LEU A 27 7.25 -15.07 -1.06
N ARG A 28 7.78 -14.89 0.15
CA ARG A 28 8.89 -15.71 0.66
C ARG A 28 8.45 -17.11 1.05
N ILE A 29 7.27 -17.29 1.64
CA ILE A 29 6.74 -18.62 1.98
C ILE A 29 6.37 -19.42 0.73
N MET A 30 5.80 -18.76 -0.30
CA MET A 30 5.56 -19.41 -1.59
C MET A 30 6.87 -19.87 -2.24
N ALA A 31 7.92 -19.03 -2.20
CA ALA A 31 9.24 -19.42 -2.70
C ALA A 31 9.84 -20.61 -1.93
N LYS A 32 9.67 -20.66 -0.61
CA LYS A 32 10.11 -21.80 0.22
C LYS A 32 9.35 -23.06 -0.13
N LEU A 33 8.02 -23.02 -0.14
CA LEU A 33 7.17 -24.16 -0.51
C LEU A 33 7.47 -24.69 -1.92
N TRP A 34 7.80 -23.80 -2.87
CA TRP A 34 8.21 -24.17 -4.21
C TRP A 34 9.54 -24.94 -4.22
N ARG A 35 10.56 -24.43 -3.53
CA ARG A 35 11.87 -25.11 -3.39
C ARG A 35 11.74 -26.48 -2.73
N GLU A 36 10.83 -26.59 -1.77
CA GLU A 36 10.53 -27.80 -1.03
C GLU A 36 9.59 -28.76 -1.79
N LYS A 37 9.18 -28.41 -3.03
CA LYS A 37 8.29 -29.20 -3.90
C LYS A 37 6.92 -29.53 -3.27
N VAL A 38 6.42 -28.66 -2.40
CA VAL A 38 5.13 -28.83 -1.70
C VAL A 38 4.19 -27.64 -1.90
N LEU A 39 4.50 -26.75 -2.85
CA LEU A 39 3.66 -25.58 -3.16
C LEU A 39 2.23 -25.98 -3.55
N GLY A 40 2.06 -27.04 -4.33
CA GLY A 40 0.73 -27.44 -4.79
C GLY A 40 -0.17 -27.96 -3.68
N MET A 41 0.38 -28.41 -2.55
CA MET A 41 -0.39 -28.74 -1.34
C MET A 41 -0.98 -27.49 -0.65
N ALA A 42 -0.27 -26.36 -0.70
CA ALA A 42 -0.76 -25.09 -0.15
C ALA A 42 -1.73 -24.38 -1.11
N LEU A 43 -1.55 -24.56 -2.42
CA LEU A 43 -2.43 -23.99 -3.45
C LEU A 43 -3.64 -24.88 -3.79
N GLY A 44 -3.66 -26.12 -3.28
CA GLY A 44 -4.71 -27.10 -3.59
C GLY A 44 -4.66 -27.65 -5.02
N THR A 45 -3.54 -27.47 -5.73
CA THR A 45 -3.35 -28.02 -7.09
C THR A 45 -2.89 -29.47 -7.05
N ASP A 46 -2.28 -29.90 -5.95
CA ASP A 46 -1.88 -31.28 -5.72
C ASP A 46 -2.99 -31.98 -4.92
N THR A 47 -3.83 -32.76 -5.59
CA THR A 47 -4.69 -33.72 -4.91
C THR A 47 -3.86 -34.93 -4.51
N CYS A 48 -3.63 -35.13 -3.22
CA CYS A 48 -3.15 -36.43 -2.74
C CYS A 48 -4.17 -37.50 -3.18
N PRO A 49 -3.76 -38.54 -3.92
CA PRO A 49 -4.63 -39.68 -4.12
C PRO A 49 -4.78 -40.34 -2.74
N ILE A 50 -5.96 -40.21 -2.13
CA ILE A 50 -6.38 -41.08 -1.03
C ILE A 50 -6.76 -42.42 -1.68
N THR A 51 -5.79 -43.10 -2.29
CA THR A 51 -5.95 -44.47 -2.79
C THR A 51 -5.04 -45.34 -1.97
N SER A 52 -5.57 -46.47 -1.52
CA SER A 52 -5.09 -47.41 -0.50
C SER A 52 -3.77 -48.15 -0.82
N LEU A 53 -2.82 -47.48 -1.48
CA LEU A 53 -1.47 -47.98 -1.72
C LEU A 53 -0.49 -46.80 -1.63
N SER A 54 -0.13 -46.42 -0.41
CA SER A 54 0.75 -45.28 -0.14
C SER A 54 2.15 -45.53 -0.69
N ILE A 55 2.52 -44.78 -1.74
CA ILE A 55 3.92 -44.57 -2.11
C ILE A 55 4.58 -43.80 -0.95
N PRO A 56 5.73 -44.23 -0.40
CA PRO A 56 6.32 -43.64 0.81
C PRO A 56 6.63 -42.13 0.73
N GLY A 57 6.64 -41.53 -0.47
CA GLY A 57 6.89 -40.11 -0.68
C GLY A 57 5.66 -39.20 -0.53
N THR A 58 4.44 -39.71 -0.71
CA THR A 58 3.22 -38.88 -0.73
C THR A 58 2.72 -38.56 0.68
N THR A 59 2.92 -39.48 1.63
CA THR A 59 2.49 -39.33 3.04
C THR A 59 3.26 -38.24 3.79
N THR A 60 4.46 -37.87 3.34
CA THR A 60 5.33 -36.88 4.01
C THR A 60 5.13 -35.44 3.50
N ALA A 61 4.46 -35.25 2.35
CA ALA A 61 4.33 -33.94 1.72
C ALA A 61 3.29 -33.03 2.40
N VAL A 62 2.17 -33.59 2.87
CA VAL A 62 1.09 -32.85 3.54
C VAL A 62 1.52 -32.29 4.91
N PRO A 63 2.11 -33.08 5.82
CA PRO A 63 2.59 -32.56 7.10
C PRO A 63 3.71 -31.52 6.92
N ARG A 64 4.54 -31.69 5.88
CA ARG A 64 5.67 -30.80 5.59
C ARG A 64 5.22 -29.42 5.12
N ALA A 65 4.25 -29.34 4.21
CA ALA A 65 3.70 -28.05 3.77
C ALA A 65 3.06 -27.28 4.93
N HIS A 66 2.27 -27.99 5.74
CA HIS A 66 1.59 -27.42 6.89
C HIS A 66 2.58 -26.93 7.95
N GLY A 67 3.58 -27.74 8.32
CA GLY A 67 4.64 -27.36 9.26
C GLY A 67 5.47 -26.16 8.79
N ILE A 68 5.86 -26.13 7.51
CA ILE A 68 6.59 -24.98 6.93
C ILE A 68 5.80 -23.67 7.10
N ILE A 69 4.48 -23.72 6.88
CA ILE A 69 3.60 -22.56 7.05
C ILE A 69 3.51 -22.20 8.54
N GLN A 70 3.23 -23.16 9.43
CA GLN A 70 3.14 -22.93 10.89
C GLN A 70 4.40 -22.31 11.48
N ASP A 71 5.58 -22.85 11.15
CA ASP A 71 6.88 -22.36 11.61
C ASP A 71 7.15 -20.90 11.22
N SER A 72 6.49 -20.43 10.16
CA SER A 72 6.64 -19.08 9.63
C SER A 72 5.64 -18.07 10.21
N ILE A 73 4.86 -18.44 11.23
CA ILE A 73 3.77 -17.61 11.78
C ILE A 73 3.95 -17.39 13.29
N ARG A 74 3.58 -16.20 13.78
CA ARG A 74 3.64 -15.90 15.22
C ARG A 74 2.58 -16.67 16.00
N ASN A 75 2.90 -17.13 17.22
CA ASN A 75 2.00 -17.92 18.09
C ASN A 75 0.57 -17.36 18.22
N ALA A 76 0.40 -16.03 18.29
CA ALA A 76 -0.93 -15.41 18.36
C ALA A 76 -1.80 -15.66 17.12
N LEU A 77 -1.20 -15.81 15.94
CA LEU A 77 -1.87 -16.20 14.69
C LEU A 77 -2.04 -17.72 14.60
N LEU A 78 -1.12 -18.50 15.19
CA LEU A 78 -1.22 -19.96 15.29
C LEU A 78 -2.48 -20.38 16.05
N LEU A 79 -2.75 -19.75 17.20
CA LEU A 79 -3.99 -20.02 17.98
C LEU A 79 -5.27 -19.74 17.19
N LYS A 80 -5.26 -18.76 16.27
CA LYS A 80 -6.42 -18.45 15.42
C LYS A 80 -6.62 -19.44 14.27
N THR A 81 -5.62 -20.27 14.01
CA THR A 81 -5.59 -21.18 12.86
C THR A 81 -5.44 -22.65 13.27
N GLU A 82 -5.58 -22.95 14.57
CA GLU A 82 -5.44 -24.29 15.16
C GLU A 82 -6.34 -25.34 14.50
N MET A 83 -7.56 -24.95 14.11
CA MET A 83 -8.54 -25.87 13.53
C MET A 83 -8.25 -26.28 12.08
N TYR A 84 -7.29 -25.64 11.41
CA TYR A 84 -6.96 -25.93 10.01
C TYR A 84 -5.82 -26.95 9.93
N THR A 85 -6.18 -28.20 9.64
CA THR A 85 -5.24 -29.34 9.60
C THR A 85 -4.56 -29.55 8.25
N THR A 86 -5.09 -28.93 7.18
CA THR A 86 -4.49 -28.98 5.84
C THR A 86 -3.67 -27.72 5.56
N ALA A 87 -2.60 -27.86 4.77
CA ALA A 87 -1.77 -26.73 4.37
C ALA A 87 -2.56 -25.68 3.57
N LYS A 88 -3.50 -26.14 2.74
CA LYS A 88 -4.39 -25.29 1.96
C LYS A 88 -5.33 -24.48 2.87
N ASP A 89 -6.06 -25.14 3.76
CA ASP A 89 -7.03 -24.45 4.62
C ASP A 89 -6.32 -23.47 5.57
N LEU A 90 -5.14 -23.83 6.07
CA LEU A 90 -4.30 -22.93 6.85
C LEU A 90 -3.88 -21.70 6.03
N PHE A 91 -3.41 -21.90 4.80
CA PHE A 91 -3.00 -20.81 3.91
C PHE A 91 -4.17 -19.88 3.54
N ASP A 92 -5.35 -20.45 3.24
CA ASP A 92 -6.57 -19.71 2.92
C ASP A 92 -7.11 -18.95 4.13
N ALA A 93 -7.06 -19.53 5.33
CA ALA A 93 -7.44 -18.84 6.56
C ALA A 93 -6.54 -17.63 6.83
N LEU A 94 -5.23 -17.77 6.63
CA LEU A 94 -4.29 -16.66 6.76
C LEU A 94 -4.55 -15.58 5.71
N LEU A 95 -4.84 -15.97 4.46
CA LEU A 95 -5.28 -15.04 3.42
C LEU A 95 -6.54 -14.29 3.86
N SER A 96 -7.53 -14.97 4.42
CA SER A 96 -8.78 -14.38 4.91
C SER A 96 -8.56 -13.40 6.06
N ILE A 97 -7.83 -13.80 7.10
CA ILE A 97 -7.50 -12.94 8.27
C ILE A 97 -6.84 -11.63 7.81
N HIS A 98 -5.90 -11.73 6.86
CA HIS A 98 -5.17 -10.56 6.37
C HIS A 98 -5.94 -9.76 5.32
N GLN A 99 -6.82 -10.36 4.53
CA GLN A 99 -7.75 -9.64 3.66
C GLN A 99 -8.75 -8.82 4.48
N VAL A 100 -9.39 -9.40 5.50
CA VAL A 100 -10.32 -8.66 6.39
C VAL A 100 -9.59 -7.53 7.11
N SER A 101 -8.37 -7.79 7.58
CA SER A 101 -7.53 -6.75 8.19
C SER A 101 -7.17 -5.63 7.20
N SER A 102 -6.99 -5.95 5.92
CA SER A 102 -6.71 -4.96 4.87
C SER A 102 -7.94 -4.08 4.58
N LEU A 103 -9.17 -4.62 4.64
CA LEU A 103 -10.38 -3.82 4.46
C LEU A 103 -10.59 -2.83 5.61
N ALA A 104 -10.47 -3.29 6.87
CA ALA A 104 -10.58 -2.41 8.03
C ALA A 104 -9.48 -1.34 8.03
N SER A 105 -8.26 -1.70 7.69
CA SER A 105 -7.14 -0.75 7.58
C SER A 105 -7.38 0.26 6.45
N ALA A 106 -7.84 -0.20 5.28
CA ALA A 106 -8.18 0.67 4.16
C ALA A 106 -9.29 1.66 4.54
N PHE A 107 -10.32 1.21 5.27
CA PHE A 107 -11.38 2.09 5.79
C PHE A 107 -10.82 3.24 6.63
N TYR A 108 -9.91 2.95 7.57
CA TYR A 108 -9.28 4.01 8.38
C TYR A 108 -8.38 4.94 7.55
N ILE A 109 -7.75 4.45 6.49
CA ILE A 109 -6.96 5.30 5.58
C ILE A 109 -7.88 6.19 4.73
N PHE A 110 -9.00 5.67 4.23
CA PHE A 110 -10.03 6.48 3.57
C PHE A 110 -10.59 7.55 4.51
N GLN A 111 -10.85 7.20 5.77
CA GLN A 111 -11.31 8.16 6.76
C GLN A 111 -10.28 9.28 6.98
N GLN A 112 -8.99 8.94 7.08
CA GLN A 112 -7.91 9.95 7.15
C GLN A 112 -7.87 10.81 5.89
N LEU A 113 -8.02 10.21 4.71
CA LEU A 113 -8.03 10.92 3.44
C LEU A 113 -9.16 11.96 3.39
N PHE A 114 -10.40 11.55 3.66
CA PHE A 114 -11.58 12.42 3.55
C PHE A 114 -11.70 13.47 4.66
N ASN A 115 -11.19 13.17 5.86
CA ASN A 115 -11.22 14.09 6.99
C ASN A 115 -9.96 14.97 7.07
N SER A 116 -9.01 14.81 6.14
CA SER A 116 -7.82 15.62 6.12
C SER A 116 -8.15 17.07 5.76
N ALA A 117 -7.60 18.00 6.54
CA ALA A 117 -7.73 19.43 6.31
C ALA A 117 -6.33 20.04 6.21
N TRP A 118 -6.09 20.88 5.20
CA TRP A 118 -4.85 21.62 5.13
C TRP A 118 -4.90 22.79 6.11
N SER A 119 -3.89 22.89 6.97
CA SER A 119 -3.74 24.01 7.90
C SER A 119 -2.81 25.07 7.33
N ARG A 120 -3.16 26.35 7.50
CA ARG A 120 -2.35 27.50 7.04
C ARG A 120 -0.95 27.53 7.66
N GLY A 121 -0.71 26.80 8.75
CA GLY A 121 0.59 26.70 9.42
C GLY A 121 1.57 25.70 8.78
N SER A 122 1.14 24.93 7.78
CA SER A 122 1.97 23.90 7.10
C SER A 122 2.13 24.21 5.61
N ALA A 123 3.26 23.82 5.03
CA ALA A 123 3.45 24.00 3.59
C ALA A 123 2.49 23.10 2.80
N ILE A 124 1.83 23.66 1.78
CA ILE A 124 0.86 22.89 0.97
C ILE A 124 1.51 21.66 0.30
N SER A 125 2.81 21.71 0.00
CA SER A 125 3.59 20.59 -0.53
C SER A 125 3.73 19.42 0.45
N GLU A 126 3.86 19.69 1.75
CA GLU A 126 3.92 18.66 2.79
C GLU A 126 2.56 17.97 2.93
N TYR A 127 1.49 18.74 2.83
CA TYR A 127 0.13 18.22 2.82
C TYR A 127 -0.15 17.35 1.59
N ILE A 128 0.26 17.79 0.39
CA ILE A 128 0.18 17.00 -0.85
C ILE A 128 0.97 15.68 -0.70
N THR A 129 2.18 15.74 -0.15
CA THR A 129 3.01 14.55 0.10
C THR A 129 2.33 13.57 1.05
N SER A 130 1.62 14.09 2.06
CA SER A 130 0.83 13.28 2.99
C SER A 130 -0.33 12.56 2.27
N LEU A 131 -1.04 13.27 1.37
CA LEU A 131 -2.10 12.67 0.54
C LEU A 131 -1.56 11.57 -0.38
N CYS A 132 -0.41 11.80 -1.06
CA CYS A 132 0.27 10.78 -1.87
C CYS A 132 0.64 9.54 -1.04
N THR A 133 1.09 9.75 0.20
CA THR A 133 1.48 8.64 1.08
C THR A 133 0.27 7.78 1.44
N LEU A 134 -0.89 8.39 1.71
CA LEU A 134 -2.13 7.67 1.96
C LEU A 134 -2.61 6.91 0.72
N GLU A 135 -2.52 7.52 -0.47
CA GLU A 135 -2.84 6.88 -1.75
C GLU A 135 -1.92 5.69 -2.04
N ALA A 136 -0.59 5.84 -1.92
CA ALA A 136 0.35 4.75 -2.08
C ALA A 136 0.08 3.59 -1.10
N HIS A 137 -0.37 3.91 0.13
CA HIS A 137 -0.73 2.90 1.12
C HIS A 137 -1.99 2.12 0.70
N LEU A 138 -3.01 2.79 0.17
CA LEU A 138 -4.21 2.17 -0.38
C LEU A 138 -3.89 1.32 -1.62
N THR A 139 -3.04 1.83 -2.52
CA THR A 139 -2.57 1.11 -3.71
C THR A 139 -1.83 -0.17 -3.32
N ARG A 140 -1.01 -0.15 -2.26
CA ARG A 140 -0.37 -1.37 -1.70
C ARG A 140 -1.38 -2.38 -1.18
N MET A 141 -2.53 -1.93 -0.69
CA MET A 141 -3.66 -2.77 -0.28
C MET A 141 -4.60 -3.16 -1.45
N LYS A 142 -4.24 -2.80 -2.69
CA LYS A 142 -5.03 -2.99 -3.92
C LYS A 142 -6.33 -2.18 -3.98
N PHE A 143 -6.44 -1.12 -3.18
CA PHE A 143 -7.50 -0.14 -3.31
C PHE A 143 -7.04 0.97 -4.25
N MET A 144 -7.62 1.03 -5.45
CA MET A 144 -7.30 2.08 -6.41
C MET A 144 -8.00 3.38 -6.01
N VAL A 145 -7.22 4.44 -5.80
CA VAL A 145 -7.76 5.79 -5.57
C VAL A 145 -7.80 6.52 -6.89
N ASN A 146 -9.00 6.96 -7.29
CA ASN A 146 -9.14 7.77 -8.49
C ASN A 146 -8.42 9.11 -8.30
N THR A 147 -7.57 9.50 -9.26
CA THR A 147 -6.82 10.76 -9.18
C THR A 147 -7.73 11.99 -9.11
N ARG A 148 -8.91 11.95 -9.75
CA ARG A 148 -9.95 12.98 -9.64
C ARG A 148 -10.52 13.08 -8.22
N LEU A 149 -10.72 11.94 -7.55
CA LEU A 149 -11.15 11.91 -6.16
C LEU A 149 -10.11 12.55 -5.24
N LEU A 150 -8.82 12.27 -5.47
CA LEU A 150 -7.73 12.88 -4.71
C LEU A 150 -7.67 14.40 -4.91
N THR A 151 -7.92 14.88 -6.14
CA THR A 151 -8.06 16.32 -6.42
C THR A 151 -9.25 16.94 -5.68
N PHE A 152 -10.40 16.27 -5.62
CA PHE A 152 -11.54 16.76 -4.84
C PHE A 152 -11.27 16.78 -3.33
N VAL A 153 -10.57 15.78 -2.80
CA VAL A 153 -10.11 15.78 -1.41
C VAL A 153 -9.20 16.97 -1.14
N LEU A 154 -8.20 17.21 -2.01
CA LEU A 154 -7.31 18.37 -1.90
C LEU A 154 -8.10 19.69 -1.90
N LEU A 155 -9.01 19.89 -2.87
CA LEU A 155 -9.82 21.11 -2.94
C LEU A 155 -10.74 21.27 -1.72
N ASN A 156 -11.34 20.18 -1.25
CA ASN A 156 -12.22 20.22 -0.08
C ASN A 156 -11.45 20.49 1.22
N SER A 157 -10.17 20.10 1.30
CA SER A 157 -9.32 20.31 2.46
C SER A 157 -8.87 21.76 2.65
N LEU A 158 -9.01 22.61 1.64
CA LEU A 158 -8.61 24.02 1.69
C LEU A 158 -9.47 24.78 2.72
N PRO A 159 -8.91 25.80 3.39
CA PRO A 159 -9.64 26.63 4.34
C PRO A 159 -10.92 27.19 3.72
N LYS A 160 -12.03 27.19 4.47
CA LYS A 160 -13.33 27.67 3.99
C LYS A 160 -13.47 29.20 4.02
N THR A 161 -12.40 29.92 3.70
CA THR A 161 -12.42 31.39 3.59
C THR A 161 -12.84 31.82 2.19
N LEU A 162 -13.27 33.09 2.05
CA LEU A 162 -13.73 33.63 0.77
C LEU A 162 -12.70 33.45 -0.36
N GLU A 163 -11.42 33.74 -0.08
CA GLU A 163 -10.31 33.59 -1.04
C GLU A 163 -10.20 32.17 -1.62
N TRP A 164 -10.21 31.17 -0.75
CA TRP A 164 -10.08 29.76 -1.13
C TRP A 164 -11.34 29.19 -1.76
N ASN A 165 -12.52 29.68 -1.36
CA ASN A 165 -13.78 29.34 -2.01
C ASN A 165 -13.81 29.87 -3.46
N MET A 166 -13.40 31.12 -3.69
CA MET A 166 -13.28 31.69 -5.04
C MET A 166 -12.26 30.92 -5.89
N PHE A 167 -11.10 30.57 -5.31
CA PHE A 167 -10.11 29.72 -5.96
C PHE A 167 -10.70 28.36 -6.37
N THR A 168 -11.36 27.68 -5.44
CA THR A 168 -12.00 26.37 -5.70
C THR A 168 -13.06 26.47 -6.80
N SER A 169 -13.92 27.49 -6.76
CA SER A 169 -14.92 27.74 -7.81
C SER A 169 -14.27 28.04 -9.16
N SER A 170 -13.18 28.81 -9.21
CA SER A 170 -12.45 29.07 -10.45
C SER A 170 -11.89 27.79 -11.07
N ILE A 171 -11.29 26.90 -10.27
CA ILE A 171 -10.75 25.62 -10.76
C ILE A 171 -11.88 24.74 -11.30
N ILE A 172 -12.97 24.59 -10.55
CA ILE A 172 -14.12 23.75 -10.95
C ILE A 172 -14.75 24.25 -12.26
N ASN A 173 -14.84 25.58 -12.45
CA ASN A 173 -15.50 26.15 -13.63
C ASN A 173 -14.60 26.25 -14.87
N THR A 174 -13.28 26.13 -14.71
CA THR A 174 -12.31 26.35 -15.80
C THR A 174 -11.69 25.05 -16.31
N VAL A 175 -11.58 24.02 -15.46
CA VAL A 175 -10.94 22.76 -15.85
C VAL A 175 -11.94 21.86 -16.57
N GLU A 176 -11.64 21.49 -17.82
CA GLU A 176 -12.37 20.42 -18.51
C GLU A 176 -12.26 19.11 -17.71
N ASP A 177 -13.36 18.37 -17.61
CA ASP A 177 -13.45 17.11 -16.84
C ASP A 177 -12.32 16.11 -17.16
N SER A 178 -11.87 16.06 -18.41
CA SER A 178 -10.80 15.17 -18.89
C SER A 178 -9.40 15.55 -18.40
N LYS A 179 -9.20 16.77 -17.87
CA LYS A 179 -7.89 17.32 -17.49
C LYS A 179 -7.66 17.38 -15.98
N LEU A 180 -8.70 17.16 -15.16
CA LEU A 180 -8.58 17.17 -13.70
C LEU A 180 -7.92 15.87 -13.20
N THR A 181 -6.59 15.86 -13.12
CA THR A 181 -5.79 14.71 -12.66
C THR A 181 -4.88 15.11 -11.50
N PHE A 182 -4.40 14.14 -10.73
CA PHE A 182 -3.46 14.33 -9.64
C PHE A 182 -2.13 13.67 -10.06
N ASP A 183 -1.30 14.38 -10.83
CA ASP A 183 -0.04 13.86 -11.37
C ASP A 183 1.19 14.32 -10.58
N THR A 184 1.76 13.41 -9.81
CA THR A 184 3.07 13.62 -9.18
C THR A 184 4.14 13.08 -10.12
N GLY A 185 4.86 13.99 -10.79
CA GLY A 185 5.95 13.62 -11.68
C GLY A 185 6.91 12.61 -11.03
N ASN A 186 7.18 11.53 -11.77
CA ASN A 186 7.97 10.37 -11.37
C ASN A 186 9.38 10.77 -10.83
N PRO A 187 9.81 10.32 -9.64
CA PRO A 187 11.05 10.80 -8.99
C PRO A 187 12.36 10.20 -9.53
N HIS A 188 12.33 9.40 -10.60
CA HIS A 188 13.49 8.58 -11.01
C HIS A 188 14.42 9.19 -12.08
N HIS A 189 14.26 10.44 -12.50
CA HIS A 189 15.20 11.07 -13.43
C HIS A 189 15.57 12.50 -13.02
N LEU A 190 16.88 12.67 -12.76
CA LEU A 190 17.68 13.90 -12.76
C LEU A 190 17.74 14.74 -11.45
N GLY A 191 18.89 14.61 -10.78
CA GLY A 191 19.74 15.69 -10.27
C GLY A 191 19.08 16.81 -9.44
N GLY A 192 19.20 16.72 -8.11
CA GLY A 192 19.49 17.86 -7.23
C GLY A 192 18.60 19.12 -7.36
N GLY A 193 17.34 18.97 -7.73
CA GLY A 193 16.37 20.06 -7.86
C GLY A 193 15.07 19.71 -7.13
N VAL A 194 14.49 20.71 -6.47
CA VAL A 194 13.19 20.64 -5.79
C VAL A 194 12.15 19.91 -6.68
N PRO A 195 11.38 18.93 -6.15
CA PRO A 195 10.39 18.20 -6.94
C PRO A 195 9.42 19.15 -7.65
N GLN A 196 9.29 19.02 -8.97
CA GLN A 196 8.37 19.78 -9.82
C GLN A 196 6.93 19.28 -9.67
N SER A 197 6.35 19.44 -8.48
CA SER A 197 5.00 18.97 -8.10
C SER A 197 3.85 19.90 -8.52
N PHE A 198 4.00 20.73 -9.56
CA PHE A 198 3.01 21.76 -9.92
C PHE A 198 2.55 21.79 -11.38
N ARG A 199 2.71 20.71 -12.16
CA ARG A 199 2.26 20.75 -13.58
C ARG A 199 0.74 20.60 -13.80
N ILE A 200 -0.05 20.40 -12.75
CA ILE A 200 -1.44 19.95 -12.91
C ILE A 200 -2.45 21.09 -13.18
N LEU A 201 -2.19 22.33 -12.78
CA LEU A 201 -3.24 23.36 -12.80
C LEU A 201 -3.05 24.49 -13.83
N GLY A 202 -2.06 24.41 -14.72
CA GLY A 202 -1.62 25.60 -15.47
C GLY A 202 -1.13 26.75 -14.54
N LEU A 203 -1.07 26.51 -13.24
CA LEU A 203 -0.53 27.39 -12.23
C LEU A 203 0.96 27.10 -12.16
N ARG A 204 1.75 27.98 -12.78
CA ARG A 204 3.19 28.06 -12.54
C ARG A 204 3.41 28.10 -11.01
N PRO A 205 4.49 27.53 -10.44
CA PRO A 205 4.81 27.71 -9.02
C PRO A 205 4.80 29.18 -8.60
N GLN A 206 5.18 30.06 -9.53
CA GLN A 206 5.12 31.51 -9.43
C GLN A 206 3.70 32.08 -9.30
N GLY A 207 2.66 31.38 -9.81
CA GLY A 207 1.25 31.73 -9.76
C GLY A 207 0.57 31.36 -8.44
N LEU A 208 0.90 30.19 -7.87
CA LEU A 208 0.47 29.83 -6.49
C LEU A 208 1.25 30.62 -5.45
N GLN A 209 2.56 30.85 -5.65
CA GLN A 209 3.30 31.85 -4.89
C GLN A 209 2.76 33.26 -5.14
N GLN A 210 2.35 33.64 -6.36
CA GLN A 210 1.73 34.96 -6.59
C GLN A 210 0.39 35.06 -5.89
N VAL A 211 -0.48 34.05 -5.87
CA VAL A 211 -1.74 34.14 -5.10
C VAL A 211 -1.45 34.21 -3.59
N LEU A 212 -0.48 33.43 -3.09
CA LEU A 212 -0.02 33.48 -1.70
C LEU A 212 0.72 34.79 -1.35
N CYS A 213 1.39 35.42 -2.31
CA CYS A 213 2.18 36.66 -2.18
C CYS A 213 1.37 37.91 -2.63
N SER A 214 0.21 37.73 -3.28
CA SER A 214 -0.77 38.77 -3.61
C SER A 214 -1.84 38.88 -2.53
N SER A 215 -1.97 37.88 -1.65
CA SER A 215 -2.68 38.00 -0.36
C SER A 215 -2.05 39.08 0.56
N THR A 216 -0.90 39.63 0.19
CA THR A 216 -0.32 40.86 0.76
C THR A 216 -1.11 42.14 0.37
N GLN A 217 -2.14 42.05 -0.49
CA GLN A 217 -3.06 43.16 -0.83
C GLN A 217 -4.04 43.55 0.30
N LEU A 218 -3.83 43.05 1.53
CA LEU A 218 -4.52 43.51 2.73
C LEU A 218 -3.57 44.10 3.79
N ARG A 219 -2.43 44.69 3.36
CA ARG A 219 -1.67 45.71 4.13
C ARG A 219 -1.90 47.15 3.62
N ARG A 220 -2.97 47.38 2.86
CA ARG A 220 -3.49 48.73 2.58
C ARG A 220 -5.00 48.75 2.77
N LEU A 221 -5.41 48.43 4.00
CA LEU A 221 -6.72 48.79 4.56
C LEU A 221 -6.64 48.77 6.09
N VAL A 222 -5.53 49.30 6.64
CA VAL A 222 -5.41 50.26 7.75
C VAL A 222 -4.10 51.01 7.50
#